data_AF-A0A832FKS6-F1
#
_entry.id   AF-A0A832FKS6-F1
#
_cell.length_a   1.000
_cell.length_b   1.000
_cell.length_c   1.000
_cell.angle_alpha   90.00
_cell.angle_beta   90.00
_cell.angle_gamma   90.00
#
_symmetry.space_group_name_H-M   'P 1'
#
loop_
_entity.id
_entity.type
_entity.pdbx_description
1 polymer ?
#
loop_
_entity_poly.entity_id
_entity_poly.type
_entity_poly.pdbx_seq_one_letter_code
_entity_poly.pdbx_strand_id
1 'polypeptide(L)'
;MKQGPGSAIAVADIASADRAIGLLAVRADGLLPVQVDPRVLVRQLTTQDVPRRLRDPGLPERVLILGYPARSEASAPPRLGLAALFDHPRKPGLLTSGTTRTPGLIANVDIAPTLLGWLDVPVPAWMQGRPLQHLPASRALAVIQRLDSLTQLNRRALAPVFVALGIAVLTAGTLGLTLGPRSRLVGRLCAFTLLALMTMPLALMAAAFFVPPSPLGLLALCVLIMAVLASGALLASRGRWDAAPWVVAWATIAWISADTLSGQPLAKISLLSSGILEGMRYYGIGNELMGVFIGFTVLAACGSRLPLAAATGLAVWVALLLGSPWHGANAGGFITAVVACGAALACRKGWRIGPWAAAALALGGCAGAALLAVADARLTGNPSHMGSTLAAAHRFGHEHVVAILTRKLQMNARILLNPWMLTAIGCIGAVVFAPRWGLAARVREIAERYPDWSAALPAILWGGLAALLFNDSGAIAASFLVGAWLVTGGFLFVTQHLTSSHTSP
;
A
#
# COMPACT_ATOMS: atom_id res chain seq x y z
N MET A 1 -9.85 0.02 22.13
CA MET A 1 -8.99 0.39 23.28
C MET A 1 -7.53 0.17 22.89
N LYS A 2 -6.66 1.15 23.19
CA LYS A 2 -5.19 1.24 22.95
C LYS A 2 -4.71 0.80 21.56
N GLN A 3 -4.45 1.79 20.68
CA GLN A 3 -3.63 1.62 19.48
C GLN A 3 -2.28 0.98 19.87
N GLY A 4 -1.87 -0.07 19.16
CA GLY A 4 -0.58 -0.71 19.38
C GLY A 4 0.58 0.28 19.14
N PRO A 5 1.69 0.17 19.89
CA PRO A 5 2.77 1.14 19.82
C PRO A 5 3.68 0.76 18.64
N GLY A 6 3.45 1.34 17.48
CA GLY A 6 4.26 1.16 16.27
C GLY A 6 4.68 2.50 15.66
N SER A 7 5.10 3.47 16.46
CA SER A 7 5.52 4.79 15.96
C SER A 7 6.88 4.70 15.29
N ALA A 8 6.96 5.15 14.03
CA ALA A 8 8.20 5.18 13.27
C ALA A 8 9.01 6.47 13.52
N ILE A 9 10.33 6.40 13.32
CA ILE A 9 11.28 7.45 13.71
C ILE A 9 12.19 7.81 12.51
N ALA A 10 12.29 9.09 12.17
CA ALA A 10 13.10 9.68 11.10
C ALA A 10 13.57 11.13 11.46
N VAL A 11 14.86 11.43 11.21
CA VAL A 11 15.61 12.69 11.43
C VAL A 11 15.42 13.79 10.36
N ALA A 12 15.28 15.05 10.77
CA ALA A 12 15.73 16.20 10.00
C ALA A 12 15.96 17.42 10.91
N ASP A 13 17.09 18.11 10.69
CA ASP A 13 17.46 19.47 11.08
C ASP A 13 17.01 20.00 12.46
N ILE A 14 17.98 20.11 13.37
CA ILE A 14 17.78 20.56 14.76
C ILE A 14 17.75 22.09 14.87
N ALA A 15 18.08 22.84 13.81
CA ALA A 15 18.13 24.31 13.87
C ALA A 15 16.75 24.99 13.98
N SER A 16 15.66 24.27 13.69
CA SER A 16 14.28 24.77 13.79
C SER A 16 13.44 24.13 14.91
N ALA A 17 14.05 23.29 15.76
CA ALA A 17 13.37 22.58 16.85
C ALA A 17 13.05 23.52 18.02
N ASP A 18 12.03 24.36 17.83
CA ASP A 18 11.50 25.25 18.86
C ASP A 18 10.70 24.44 19.90
N ARG A 19 11.14 24.44 21.16
CA ARG A 19 10.47 24.03 22.43
C ARG A 19 9.70 22.68 22.52
N ALA A 20 9.55 21.90 21.46
CA ALA A 20 8.50 20.88 21.32
C ALA A 20 8.94 19.40 21.37
N ILE A 21 10.23 19.11 21.57
CA ILE A 21 10.77 17.73 21.54
C ILE A 21 11.46 17.43 22.87
N GLY A 22 11.04 16.38 23.58
CA GLY A 22 11.80 15.85 24.72
C GLY A 22 12.83 14.82 24.25
N LEU A 23 13.97 14.71 24.93
CA LEU A 23 15.08 13.83 24.53
C LEU A 23 15.37 12.81 25.63
N LEU A 24 15.35 11.52 25.29
CA LEU A 24 15.77 10.44 26.16
C LEU A 24 17.14 9.94 25.67
N ALA A 25 18.16 10.01 26.53
CA ALA A 25 19.46 9.40 26.30
C ALA A 25 19.54 8.06 27.04
N VAL A 26 19.78 6.97 26.32
CA VAL A 26 20.02 5.64 26.88
C VAL A 26 21.48 5.27 26.71
N ARG A 27 22.13 4.87 27.81
CA ARG A 27 23.54 4.51 27.83
C ARG A 27 23.74 2.98 27.91
N ALA A 28 24.85 2.50 27.37
CA ALA A 28 25.20 1.07 27.37
C ALA A 28 25.63 0.55 28.76
N ASP A 29 26.13 1.41 29.65
CA ASP A 29 26.56 1.12 31.02
C ASP A 29 25.41 1.17 32.06
N GLY A 30 24.18 1.47 31.63
CA GLY A 30 22.99 1.44 32.48
C GLY A 30 21.84 2.32 31.95
N LEU A 31 20.60 1.94 32.30
CA LEU A 31 19.37 2.71 32.04
C LEU A 31 19.27 3.89 33.01
N LEU A 32 20.10 4.92 32.86
CA LEU A 32 19.88 6.19 33.55
C LEU A 32 18.99 7.09 32.67
N PRO A 33 17.73 7.39 33.07
CA PRO A 33 16.93 8.38 32.38
C PRO A 33 17.53 9.76 32.66
N VAL A 34 18.48 10.20 31.83
CA VAL A 34 18.93 11.58 31.86
C VAL A 34 17.84 12.41 31.17
N GLN A 35 16.99 13.08 31.95
CA GLN A 35 16.16 14.17 31.43
C GLN A 35 17.09 15.31 31.04
N VAL A 36 17.53 15.35 29.79
CA VAL A 36 18.29 16.47 29.27
C VAL A 36 17.30 17.53 28.80
N ASP A 37 17.46 18.77 29.28
CA ASP A 37 16.69 19.91 28.75
C ASP A 37 16.90 19.96 27.23
N PRO A 38 15.82 19.87 26.43
CA PRO A 38 15.91 19.91 24.97
C PRO A 38 16.70 21.11 24.47
N ARG A 39 16.60 22.26 25.16
CA ARG A 39 17.36 23.46 24.81
C ARG A 39 18.85 23.27 24.99
N VAL A 40 19.28 22.55 26.02
CA VAL A 40 20.69 22.27 26.30
C VAL A 40 21.24 21.29 25.27
N LEU A 41 20.53 20.20 24.96
CA LEU A 41 20.99 19.22 23.98
C LEU A 41 20.94 19.77 22.55
N VAL A 42 19.92 20.56 22.18
CA VAL A 42 19.79 21.19 20.85
C VAL A 42 20.86 22.28 20.64
N ARG A 43 21.13 23.14 21.64
CA ARG A 43 22.25 24.11 21.56
C ARG A 43 23.60 23.42 21.54
N GLN A 44 23.75 22.28 22.23
CA GLN A 44 24.98 21.48 22.21
C GLN A 44 25.16 20.69 20.90
N LEU A 45 24.09 20.18 20.29
CA LEU A 45 24.13 19.44 19.01
C LEU A 45 24.29 20.35 17.78
N THR A 46 23.89 21.62 17.87
CA THR A 46 24.08 22.64 16.82
C THR A 46 25.39 23.40 16.91
N THR A 47 26.06 23.37 18.08
CA THR A 47 27.41 23.89 18.24
C THR A 47 28.42 22.79 17.96
N GLN A 48 29.58 23.15 17.41
CA GLN A 48 30.72 22.25 17.13
C GLN A 48 31.30 21.55 18.39
N ASP A 49 30.61 21.62 19.53
CA ASP A 49 31.08 21.21 20.86
C ASP A 49 30.58 19.84 21.33
N VAL A 50 29.54 19.24 20.72
CA VAL A 50 29.16 17.84 21.03
C VAL A 50 30.23 16.84 20.62
N PRO A 51 30.88 16.92 19.44
CA PRO A 51 32.02 16.05 19.15
C PRO A 51 33.18 16.26 20.13
N ARG A 52 33.31 17.42 20.78
CA ARG A 52 34.36 17.70 21.78
C ARG A 52 34.00 17.22 23.18
N ARG A 53 32.76 17.41 23.63
CA ARG A 53 32.27 16.89 24.93
C ARG A 53 31.97 15.39 24.90
N LEU A 54 31.63 14.81 23.74
CA LEU A 54 31.53 13.35 23.54
C LEU A 54 32.89 12.66 23.33
N ARG A 55 33.98 13.43 23.23
CA ARG A 55 35.37 12.94 23.25
C ARG A 55 35.99 12.97 24.65
N ASP A 56 35.22 13.35 25.67
CA ASP A 56 35.66 13.28 27.05
C ASP A 56 35.86 11.79 27.39
N PRO A 57 37.05 11.35 27.84
CA PRO A 57 37.39 9.93 28.02
C PRO A 57 36.55 9.18 29.07
N GLY A 58 35.60 9.85 29.73
CA GLY A 58 34.64 9.27 30.68
C GLY A 58 33.23 9.01 30.13
N LEU A 59 32.97 9.21 28.83
CA LEU A 59 31.66 8.89 28.23
C LEU A 59 31.60 7.46 27.66
N PRO A 60 30.46 6.77 27.79
CA PRO A 60 30.31 5.39 27.33
C PRO A 60 30.41 5.28 25.80
N GLU A 61 30.86 4.10 25.32
CA GLU A 61 31.10 3.82 23.90
C GLU A 61 29.86 4.04 22.99
N ARG A 62 28.64 3.94 23.55
CA ARG A 62 27.37 4.03 22.81
C ARG A 62 26.29 4.84 23.53
N VAL A 63 25.65 5.76 22.82
CA VAL A 63 24.51 6.57 23.29
C VAL A 63 23.40 6.59 22.24
N LEU A 64 22.20 6.13 22.61
CA LEU A 64 20.99 6.28 21.81
C LEU A 64 20.20 7.50 22.28
N ILE A 65 19.94 8.43 21.38
CA ILE A 65 19.09 9.60 21.61
C ILE A 65 17.76 9.36 20.91
N LEU A 66 16.66 9.47 21.66
CA LEU A 66 15.29 9.36 21.16
C LEU A 66 14.56 10.69 21.40
N GLY A 67 14.09 11.32 20.34
CA GLY A 67 13.19 12.45 20.41
C GLY A 67 11.74 12.00 20.48
N TYR A 68 11.04 12.46 21.49
CA TYR A 68 9.59 12.24 21.66
C TYR A 68 8.86 13.59 21.61
N PRO A 69 7.63 13.64 21.06
CA PRO A 69 6.84 14.86 21.07
C PRO A 69 6.55 15.29 22.52
N ALA A 70 6.70 16.58 22.82
CA ALA A 70 6.42 17.13 24.15
C ALA A 70 4.95 16.90 24.55
N ARG A 71 4.68 16.76 25.86
CA ARG A 71 3.32 16.51 26.40
C ARG A 71 2.27 17.54 25.94
N SER A 72 2.67 18.78 25.64
CA SER A 72 1.76 19.82 25.13
C SER A 72 1.28 19.57 23.69
N GLU A 73 1.94 18.67 22.95
CA GLU A 73 1.59 18.26 21.59
C GLU A 73 0.96 16.86 21.53
N ALA A 74 0.48 16.30 22.64
CA ALA A 74 -0.23 15.00 22.62
C ALA A 74 -1.49 15.01 21.72
N SER A 75 -2.02 16.20 21.41
CA SER A 75 -3.12 16.43 20.45
C SER A 75 -2.65 16.74 19.02
N ALA A 76 -1.34 16.92 18.79
CA ALA A 76 -0.78 17.19 17.48
C ALA A 76 -0.84 15.93 16.59
N PRO A 77 -0.97 16.09 15.27
CA PRO A 77 -1.00 14.95 14.35
C PRO A 77 0.31 14.15 14.44
N PRO A 78 0.26 12.80 14.55
CA PRO A 78 1.45 11.95 14.62
C PRO A 78 2.53 12.28 13.58
N ARG A 79 3.78 12.31 14.00
CA ARG A 79 4.94 12.55 13.12
C ARG A 79 5.96 11.43 13.31
N LEU A 80 6.90 11.34 12.39
CA LEU A 80 8.08 10.50 12.62
C LEU A 80 8.84 11.09 13.81
N GLY A 81 9.15 10.25 14.81
CA GLY A 81 10.00 10.65 15.93
C GLY A 81 11.45 10.86 15.51
N LEU A 82 12.32 11.36 16.39
CA LEU A 82 13.76 11.46 16.10
C LEU A 82 14.54 10.33 16.77
N ALA A 83 15.52 9.73 16.07
CA ALA A 83 16.53 8.88 16.72
C ALA A 83 17.91 9.14 16.14
N ALA A 84 18.90 9.22 17.02
CA ALA A 84 20.30 9.29 16.68
C ALA A 84 21.10 8.32 17.55
N LEU A 85 22.05 7.63 16.95
CA LEU A 85 22.97 6.74 17.65
C LEU A 85 24.38 7.30 17.53
N PHE A 86 25.01 7.57 18.67
CA PHE A 86 26.43 7.87 18.76
C PHE A 86 27.15 6.58 19.17
N ASP A 87 28.03 6.07 18.30
CA ASP A 87 28.81 4.85 18.51
C ASP A 87 30.22 5.10 17.96
N HIS A 88 31.17 5.50 18.82
CA HIS A 88 32.54 5.79 18.42
C HIS A 88 33.31 4.46 18.32
N PRO A 89 34.00 4.10 17.21
CA PRO A 89 34.52 4.95 16.11
C PRO A 89 33.75 4.87 14.77
N ARG A 90 32.44 4.64 14.75
CA ARG A 90 31.71 4.49 13.47
C ARG A 90 31.64 5.80 12.68
N LYS A 91 31.78 5.67 11.35
CA LYS A 91 31.55 6.76 10.39
C LYS A 91 30.06 7.13 10.34
N PRO A 92 29.69 8.36 9.93
CA PRO A 92 28.29 8.76 9.77
C PRO A 92 27.50 7.86 8.81
N GLY A 93 26.20 7.70 9.08
CA GLY A 93 25.32 6.91 8.25
C GLY A 93 23.85 6.96 8.69
N LEU A 94 23.06 6.04 8.15
CA LEU A 94 21.64 5.87 8.44
C LEU A 94 21.43 4.74 9.45
N LEU A 95 20.47 4.92 10.35
CA LEU A 95 19.91 3.83 11.12
C LEU A 95 18.89 3.07 10.27
N THR A 96 18.90 1.75 10.37
CA THR A 96 17.89 0.88 9.78
C THR A 96 17.69 -0.34 10.66
N SER A 97 16.62 -1.10 10.42
CA SER A 97 16.38 -2.36 11.12
C SER A 97 15.78 -3.37 10.15
N GLY A 98 15.90 -4.66 10.49
CA GLY A 98 15.23 -5.71 9.73
C GLY A 98 13.69 -5.65 9.84
N THR A 99 13.15 -4.85 10.77
CA THR A 99 11.71 -4.61 10.96
C THR A 99 11.17 -3.68 9.90
N THR A 100 11.87 -2.57 9.61
CA THR A 100 11.42 -1.59 8.63
C THR A 100 11.94 -1.88 7.22
N ARG A 101 13.13 -2.50 7.11
CA ARG A 101 13.84 -2.74 5.84
C ARG A 101 13.92 -1.48 4.95
N THR A 102 14.04 -0.34 5.60
CA THR A 102 14.03 0.98 4.97
C THR A 102 15.16 1.81 5.55
N PRO A 103 16.15 2.22 4.74
CA PRO A 103 17.24 3.08 5.20
C PRO A 103 16.71 4.40 5.79
N GLY A 104 17.18 4.76 6.99
CA GLY A 104 16.77 5.99 7.67
C GLY A 104 15.46 5.90 8.43
N LEU A 105 14.87 4.70 8.54
CA LEU A 105 13.63 4.44 9.25
C LEU A 105 13.80 3.28 10.21
N ILE A 106 13.41 3.47 11.47
CA ILE A 106 13.37 2.41 12.49
C ILE A 106 11.98 2.39 13.13
N ALA A 107 11.60 1.24 13.69
CA ALA A 107 10.40 1.12 14.48
C ALA A 107 10.75 1.26 15.97
N ASN A 108 9.84 1.81 16.77
CA ASN A 108 9.99 1.87 18.23
C ASN A 108 10.22 0.49 18.87
N VAL A 109 9.65 -0.59 18.31
CA VAL A 109 9.86 -1.97 18.77
C VAL A 109 11.31 -2.44 18.59
N ASP A 110 12.12 -1.76 17.77
CA ASP A 110 13.53 -2.11 17.55
C ASP A 110 14.44 -1.64 18.70
N ILE A 111 13.97 -0.73 19.56
CA ILE A 111 14.79 -0.15 20.64
C ILE A 111 15.13 -1.21 21.68
N ALA A 112 14.13 -1.93 22.19
CA ALA A 112 14.33 -2.95 23.23
C ALA A 112 15.32 -4.07 22.82
N PRO A 113 15.19 -4.75 21.66
CA PRO A 113 16.15 -5.77 21.26
C PRO A 113 17.54 -5.21 20.99
N THR A 114 17.66 -3.92 20.63
CA THR A 114 18.96 -3.24 20.49
C THR A 114 19.66 -3.08 21.83
N LEU A 115 18.93 -2.62 22.85
CA LEU A 115 19.48 -2.45 24.20
C LEU A 115 19.88 -3.79 24.82
N LEU A 116 19.06 -4.84 24.65
CA LEU A 116 19.43 -6.18 25.10
C LEU A 116 20.71 -6.68 24.43
N GLY A 117 20.84 -6.47 23.11
CA GLY A 117 22.06 -6.82 22.38
C GLY A 117 23.30 -6.02 22.81
N TRP A 118 23.14 -4.80 23.35
CA TRP A 118 24.25 -4.05 23.93
C TRP A 118 24.66 -4.55 25.31
N LEU A 119 23.69 -5.07 26.08
CA LEU A 119 23.91 -5.66 27.40
C LEU A 119 24.33 -7.14 27.33
N ASP A 120 24.54 -7.67 26.12
CA ASP A 120 24.81 -9.09 25.85
C ASP A 120 23.76 -10.05 26.43
N VAL A 121 22.50 -9.56 26.51
CA VAL A 121 21.35 -10.35 26.96
C VAL A 121 20.64 -10.93 25.73
N PRO A 122 20.39 -12.25 25.69
CA PRO A 122 19.66 -12.87 24.59
C PRO A 122 18.27 -12.25 24.40
N VAL A 123 17.96 -11.83 23.17
CA VAL A 123 16.64 -11.30 22.83
C VAL A 123 15.61 -12.43 22.88
N PRO A 124 14.56 -12.34 23.73
CA PRO A 124 13.54 -13.38 23.81
C PRO A 124 12.82 -13.57 22.47
N ALA A 125 12.55 -14.82 22.06
CA ALA A 125 11.93 -15.13 20.77
C ALA A 125 10.52 -14.53 20.56
N TRP A 126 9.83 -14.13 21.63
CA TRP A 126 8.51 -13.48 21.59
C TRP A 126 8.59 -11.96 21.46
N MET A 127 9.77 -11.35 21.68
CA MET A 127 9.97 -9.92 21.57
C MET A 127 9.88 -9.51 20.10
N GLN A 128 9.10 -8.47 19.83
CA GLN A 128 8.99 -7.88 18.49
C GLN A 128 10.13 -6.89 18.24
N GLY A 129 10.42 -6.65 16.96
CA GLY A 129 11.49 -5.77 16.54
C GLY A 129 12.79 -6.52 16.25
N ARG A 130 13.75 -5.80 15.67
CA ARG A 130 15.08 -6.32 15.35
C ARG A 130 16.14 -5.29 15.74
N PRO A 131 17.32 -5.73 16.22
CA PRO A 131 18.38 -4.81 16.59
C PRO A 131 18.72 -3.81 15.46
N LEU A 132 19.04 -2.59 15.87
CA LEU A 132 19.41 -1.51 14.97
C LEU A 132 20.71 -1.86 14.23
N GLN A 133 20.73 -1.47 12.95
CA GLN A 133 21.87 -1.63 12.07
C GLN A 133 22.32 -0.26 11.55
N HIS A 134 23.63 -0.11 11.41
CA HIS A 134 24.24 1.07 10.82
C HIS A 134 24.50 0.82 9.33
N LEU A 135 23.93 1.69 8.49
CA LEU A 135 24.16 1.69 7.05
C LEU A 135 24.98 2.94 6.67
N PRO A 136 26.25 2.81 6.25
CA PRO A 136 27.05 3.96 5.83
C PRO A 136 26.36 4.77 4.73
N ALA A 137 26.27 6.09 4.91
CA ALA A 137 25.61 6.97 3.95
C ALA A 137 26.21 8.38 3.99
N SER A 138 26.63 8.89 2.83
CA SER A 138 27.22 10.24 2.69
C SER A 138 26.18 11.36 2.78
N ARG A 139 24.91 11.08 2.46
CA ARG A 139 23.81 12.05 2.45
C ARG A 139 22.67 11.63 3.40
N ALA A 140 23.03 11.15 4.59
CA ALA A 140 22.06 10.64 5.57
C ALA A 140 20.94 11.66 5.86
N LEU A 141 21.27 12.91 6.14
CA LEU A 141 20.27 13.95 6.45
C LEU A 141 19.27 14.18 5.30
N ALA A 142 19.74 14.25 4.06
CA ALA A 142 18.89 14.48 2.90
C ALA A 142 17.93 13.31 2.64
N VAL A 143 18.38 12.07 2.86
CA VAL A 143 17.53 10.87 2.75
C VAL A 143 16.39 10.95 3.77
N ILE A 144 16.70 11.33 4.99
CA ILE A 144 15.70 11.31 6.06
C ILE A 144 14.75 12.52 5.98
N GLN A 145 15.25 13.71 5.59
CA GLN A 145 14.43 14.87 5.24
C GLN A 145 13.43 14.55 4.13
N ARG A 146 13.87 13.84 3.08
CA ARG A 146 12.99 13.40 2.00
C ARG A 146 11.91 12.45 2.51
N LEU A 147 12.29 11.49 3.36
CA LEU A 147 11.36 10.52 3.92
C LEU A 147 10.29 11.18 4.79
N ASP A 148 10.69 12.11 5.68
CA ASP A 148 9.74 12.86 6.51
C ASP A 148 8.82 13.75 5.65
N SER A 149 9.39 14.49 4.69
CA SER A 149 8.62 15.36 3.79
C SER A 149 7.55 14.59 3.02
N LEU A 150 7.91 13.44 2.43
CA LEU A 150 6.96 12.57 1.73
C LEU A 150 5.91 11.98 2.66
N THR A 151 6.32 11.53 3.85
CA THR A 151 5.40 10.95 4.84
C THR A 151 4.35 11.96 5.29
N GLN A 152 4.78 13.21 5.54
CA GLN A 152 3.90 14.30 5.94
C GLN A 152 3.01 14.77 4.79
N LEU A 153 3.55 14.85 3.58
CA LEU A 153 2.78 15.15 2.38
C LEU A 153 1.68 14.11 2.19
N ASN A 154 2.04 12.82 2.23
CA ASN A 154 1.08 11.74 2.00
C ASN A 154 -0.05 11.78 3.01
N ARG A 155 0.27 11.98 4.29
CA ARG A 155 -0.74 12.13 5.34
C ARG A 155 -1.72 13.26 5.05
N ARG A 156 -1.22 14.44 4.68
CA ARG A 156 -2.05 15.62 4.36
C ARG A 156 -2.84 15.43 3.06
N ALA A 157 -2.30 14.66 2.13
CA ALA A 157 -2.87 14.45 0.81
C ALA A 157 -3.86 13.30 0.72
N LEU A 158 -3.80 12.31 1.62
CA LEU A 158 -4.60 11.07 1.54
C LEU A 158 -6.09 11.36 1.31
N ALA A 159 -6.76 11.99 2.27
CA ALA A 159 -8.18 12.29 2.15
C ALA A 159 -8.50 13.20 0.94
N PRO A 160 -7.92 14.41 0.78
CA PRO A 160 -8.33 15.30 -0.29
C PRO A 160 -8.04 14.77 -1.69
N VAL A 161 -6.91 14.08 -1.91
CA VAL A 161 -6.58 13.49 -3.22
C VAL A 161 -7.56 12.36 -3.55
N PHE A 162 -7.80 11.41 -2.65
CA PHE A 162 -8.72 10.30 -2.93
C PHE A 162 -10.18 10.77 -3.06
N VAL A 163 -10.61 11.77 -2.30
CA VAL A 163 -11.94 12.38 -2.47
C VAL A 163 -12.05 13.05 -3.84
N ALA A 164 -11.06 13.85 -4.26
CA ALA A 164 -11.07 14.50 -5.57
C ALA A 164 -11.10 13.48 -6.73
N LEU A 165 -10.31 12.42 -6.63
CA LEU A 165 -10.29 11.34 -7.62
C LEU A 165 -11.62 10.56 -7.63
N GLY A 166 -12.21 10.29 -6.47
CA GLY A 166 -13.52 9.65 -6.35
C GLY A 166 -14.63 10.50 -6.98
N ILE A 167 -14.64 11.81 -6.73
CA ILE A 167 -15.56 12.76 -7.38
C ILE A 167 -15.36 12.75 -8.89
N ALA A 168 -14.10 12.72 -9.37
CA ALA A 168 -13.82 12.67 -10.80
C ALA A 168 -14.34 11.38 -11.46
N VAL A 169 -14.17 10.22 -10.81
CA VAL A 169 -14.75 8.93 -11.27
C VAL A 169 -16.27 9.03 -11.35
N LEU A 170 -16.93 9.47 -10.28
CA LEU A 170 -18.39 9.56 -10.23
C LEU A 170 -18.94 10.55 -11.26
N THR A 171 -18.28 11.70 -11.41
CA THR A 171 -18.68 12.75 -12.36
C THR A 171 -18.50 12.28 -13.80
N ALA A 172 -17.31 11.80 -14.17
CA ALA A 172 -17.04 11.32 -15.52
C ALA A 172 -17.90 10.09 -15.87
N GLY A 173 -18.10 9.19 -14.92
CA GLY A 173 -18.99 8.03 -15.08
C GLY A 173 -20.43 8.46 -15.32
N THR A 174 -20.98 9.33 -14.47
CA THR A 174 -22.38 9.77 -14.57
C THR A 174 -22.64 10.62 -15.81
N LEU A 175 -21.77 11.59 -16.12
CA LEU A 175 -21.88 12.40 -17.34
C LEU A 175 -21.67 11.55 -18.59
N GLY A 176 -20.74 10.60 -18.56
CA GLY A 176 -20.52 9.66 -19.64
C GLY A 176 -21.74 8.77 -19.90
N LEU A 177 -22.38 8.28 -18.84
CA LEU A 177 -23.61 7.47 -18.93
C LEU A 177 -24.79 8.28 -19.47
N THR A 178 -24.96 9.52 -19.03
CA THR A 178 -26.18 10.32 -19.29
C THR A 178 -26.07 11.21 -20.51
N LEU A 179 -24.95 11.90 -20.69
CA LEU A 179 -24.73 12.89 -21.74
C LEU A 179 -23.79 12.40 -22.84
N GLY A 180 -22.95 11.39 -22.56
CA GLY A 180 -22.04 10.79 -23.55
C GLY A 180 -22.75 10.31 -24.84
N PRO A 181 -23.92 9.64 -24.77
CA PRO A 181 -24.68 9.27 -25.97
C PRO A 181 -25.26 10.47 -26.74
N ARG A 182 -25.43 11.63 -26.08
CA ARG A 182 -26.02 12.84 -26.68
C ARG A 182 -24.98 13.79 -27.28
N SER A 183 -23.73 13.73 -26.81
CA SER A 183 -22.64 14.58 -27.29
C SER A 183 -21.34 13.80 -27.38
N ARG A 184 -20.82 13.65 -28.60
CA ARG A 184 -19.52 12.99 -28.86
C ARG A 184 -18.37 13.65 -28.10
N LEU A 185 -18.37 14.97 -27.96
CA LEU A 185 -17.33 15.69 -27.21
C LEU A 185 -17.37 15.28 -25.74
N VAL A 186 -18.55 15.31 -25.11
CA VAL A 186 -18.72 14.90 -23.71
C VAL A 186 -18.34 13.43 -23.52
N GLY A 187 -18.76 12.55 -24.44
CA GLY A 187 -18.37 11.14 -24.42
C GLY A 187 -16.85 10.95 -24.48
N ARG A 188 -16.16 11.64 -25.40
CA ARG A 188 -14.68 11.57 -25.51
C ARG A 188 -13.97 12.10 -24.26
N LEU A 189 -14.42 13.22 -23.71
CA LEU A 189 -13.85 13.79 -22.48
C LEU A 189 -14.06 12.86 -21.28
N CYS A 190 -15.24 12.29 -21.13
CA CYS A 190 -15.55 11.34 -20.05
C CYS A 190 -14.74 10.05 -20.21
N ALA A 191 -14.64 9.50 -21.43
CA ALA A 191 -13.83 8.32 -21.72
C ALA A 191 -12.34 8.57 -21.43
N PHE A 192 -11.79 9.70 -21.88
CA PHE A 192 -10.40 10.05 -21.59
C PHE A 192 -10.17 10.20 -20.10
N THR A 193 -11.08 10.86 -19.39
CA THR A 193 -11.00 11.04 -17.94
C THR A 193 -11.04 9.71 -17.20
N LEU A 194 -11.94 8.79 -17.56
CA LEU A 194 -12.00 7.46 -16.98
C LEU A 194 -10.73 6.66 -17.27
N LEU A 195 -10.20 6.71 -18.49
CA LEU A 195 -8.92 6.08 -18.83
C LEU A 195 -7.75 6.66 -18.03
N ALA A 196 -7.70 7.98 -17.86
CA ALA A 196 -6.73 8.66 -17.00
C ALA A 196 -6.84 8.17 -15.56
N LEU A 197 -8.05 8.08 -15.01
CA LEU A 197 -8.30 7.55 -13.67
C LEU A 197 -7.92 6.06 -13.53
N MET A 198 -7.97 5.25 -14.59
CA MET A 198 -7.44 3.89 -14.56
C MET A 198 -5.91 3.86 -14.39
N THR A 199 -5.19 4.89 -14.87
CA THR A 199 -3.73 5.01 -14.70
C THR A 199 -3.32 5.60 -13.35
N MET A 200 -4.29 5.95 -12.49
CA MET A 200 -4.07 6.54 -11.17
C MET A 200 -3.02 5.80 -10.31
N PRO A 201 -3.00 4.44 -10.23
CA PRO A 201 -2.01 3.74 -9.44
C PRO A 201 -0.57 3.99 -9.92
N LEU A 202 -0.36 3.98 -11.23
CA LEU A 202 0.93 4.30 -11.85
C LEU A 202 1.32 5.75 -11.57
N ALA A 203 0.37 6.68 -11.69
CA ALA A 203 0.61 8.10 -11.45
C ALA A 203 1.00 8.37 -9.99
N LEU A 204 0.33 7.76 -9.01
CA LEU A 204 0.67 7.90 -7.60
C LEU A 204 2.05 7.32 -7.26
N MET A 205 2.42 6.19 -7.86
CA MET A 205 3.76 5.62 -7.67
C MET A 205 4.82 6.50 -8.31
N ALA A 206 4.59 7.00 -9.53
CA ALA A 206 5.51 7.90 -10.22
C ALA A 206 5.65 9.26 -9.52
N ALA A 207 4.57 9.79 -8.93
CA ALA A 207 4.61 11.05 -8.20
C ALA A 207 5.56 11.02 -6.98
N ALA A 208 5.83 9.84 -6.42
CA ALA A 208 6.79 9.66 -5.32
C ALA A 208 8.25 10.03 -5.69
N PHE A 209 8.57 10.14 -6.98
CA PHE A 209 9.87 10.65 -7.43
C PHE A 209 10.08 12.14 -7.13
N PHE A 210 9.02 12.96 -7.13
CA PHE A 210 9.14 14.41 -7.26
C PHE A 210 8.92 15.21 -5.97
N VAL A 211 8.51 14.58 -4.86
CA VAL A 211 8.22 15.22 -3.55
C VAL A 211 7.54 16.61 -3.69
N PRO A 212 6.28 16.67 -4.18
CA PRO A 212 5.59 17.95 -4.36
C PRO A 212 5.46 18.76 -3.05
N PRO A 213 5.46 20.10 -3.10
CA PRO A 213 5.48 20.93 -1.89
C PRO A 213 4.16 20.95 -1.12
N SER A 214 3.05 20.55 -1.76
CA SER A 214 1.71 20.62 -1.18
C SER A 214 0.80 19.51 -1.69
N PRO A 215 -0.29 19.16 -0.96
CA PRO A 215 -1.31 18.22 -1.43
C PRO A 215 -1.91 18.60 -2.79
N LEU A 216 -2.13 19.91 -3.03
CA LEU A 216 -2.63 20.40 -4.32
C LEU A 216 -1.59 20.20 -5.43
N GLY A 217 -0.31 20.47 -5.14
CA GLY A 217 0.79 20.21 -6.08
C GLY A 217 0.92 18.72 -6.40
N LEU A 218 0.72 17.84 -5.42
CA LEU A 218 0.67 16.40 -5.63
C LEU A 218 -0.50 16.01 -6.52
N LEU A 219 -1.71 16.51 -6.25
CA LEU A 219 -2.89 16.25 -7.08
C LEU A 219 -2.66 16.71 -8.53
N ALA A 220 -2.15 17.93 -8.73
CA ALA A 220 -1.88 18.47 -10.06
C ALA A 220 -0.84 17.63 -10.82
N LEU A 221 0.25 17.22 -10.15
CA LEU A 221 1.24 16.33 -10.74
C LEU A 221 0.63 14.97 -11.10
N CYS A 222 -0.21 14.41 -10.24
CA CYS A 222 -0.88 13.14 -10.52
C CYS A 222 -1.83 13.26 -11.71
N VAL A 223 -2.61 14.34 -11.83
CA VAL A 223 -3.48 14.58 -12.99
C VAL A 223 -2.67 14.71 -14.27
N LEU A 224 -1.54 15.43 -14.22
CA LEU A 224 -0.64 15.56 -15.37
C LEU A 224 -0.10 14.20 -15.81
N ILE A 225 0.45 13.41 -14.88
CA ILE A 225 0.98 12.07 -15.18
C ILE A 225 -0.13 11.16 -15.70
N MET A 226 -1.32 11.17 -15.10
CA MET A 226 -2.46 10.38 -15.57
C MET A 226 -2.87 10.75 -17.00
N ALA A 227 -2.90 12.05 -17.35
CA ALA A 227 -3.21 12.50 -18.70
C ALA A 227 -2.15 12.04 -19.72
N VAL A 228 -0.86 12.10 -19.35
CA VAL A 228 0.25 11.61 -20.17
C VAL A 228 0.14 10.10 -20.37
N LEU A 229 -0.09 9.33 -19.30
CA LEU A 229 -0.21 7.87 -19.36
C LEU A 229 -1.45 7.44 -20.16
N ALA A 230 -2.59 8.09 -20.00
CA ALA A 230 -3.79 7.82 -20.79
C ALA A 230 -3.58 8.11 -22.28
N SER A 231 -2.92 9.23 -22.60
CA SER A 231 -2.55 9.57 -23.98
C SER A 231 -1.59 8.53 -24.56
N GLY A 232 -0.57 8.14 -23.80
CA GLY A 232 0.35 7.06 -24.18
C GLY A 232 -0.35 5.72 -24.40
N ALA A 233 -1.33 5.37 -23.56
CA ALA A 233 -2.13 4.16 -23.73
C ALA A 233 -2.99 4.20 -25.00
N LEU A 234 -3.58 5.36 -25.33
CA LEU A 234 -4.31 5.55 -26.60
C LEU A 234 -3.37 5.46 -27.81
N LEU A 235 -2.18 6.05 -27.74
CA LEU A 235 -1.17 5.98 -28.80
C LEU A 235 -0.69 4.53 -29.01
N ALA A 236 -0.34 3.82 -27.94
CA ALA A 236 0.04 2.40 -27.98
C ALA A 236 -1.10 1.52 -28.52
N SER A 237 -2.35 1.93 -28.28
CA SER A 237 -3.55 1.29 -28.83
C SER A 237 -3.89 1.73 -30.25
N ARG A 238 -3.05 2.53 -30.91
CA ARG A 238 -3.30 3.10 -32.26
C ARG A 238 -4.64 3.85 -32.35
N GLY A 239 -4.99 4.57 -31.29
CA GLY A 239 -6.25 5.32 -31.18
C GLY A 239 -7.49 4.47 -30.89
N ARG A 240 -7.34 3.14 -30.71
CA ARG A 240 -8.44 2.23 -30.38
C ARG A 240 -8.82 2.32 -28.91
N TRP A 241 -9.94 2.98 -28.64
CA TRP A 241 -10.48 3.14 -27.30
C TRP A 241 -10.73 1.81 -26.60
N ASP A 242 -11.25 0.80 -27.31
CA ASP A 242 -11.53 -0.55 -26.77
C ASP A 242 -10.26 -1.31 -26.33
N ALA A 243 -9.09 -0.95 -26.88
CA ALA A 243 -7.81 -1.58 -26.56
C ALA A 243 -7.06 -0.89 -25.40
N ALA A 244 -7.29 0.41 -25.17
CA ALA A 244 -6.53 1.21 -24.22
C ALA A 244 -6.60 0.73 -22.75
N PRO A 245 -7.75 0.28 -22.21
CA PRO A 245 -7.81 -0.26 -20.85
C PRO A 245 -6.87 -1.46 -20.62
N TRP A 246 -6.68 -2.28 -21.66
CA TRP A 246 -5.81 -3.45 -21.60
C TRP A 246 -4.34 -3.05 -21.55
N VAL A 247 -3.95 -2.01 -22.30
CA VAL A 247 -2.60 -1.43 -22.22
C VAL A 247 -2.33 -0.92 -20.81
N VAL A 248 -3.30 -0.21 -20.21
CA VAL A 248 -3.19 0.29 -18.82
C VAL A 248 -3.09 -0.85 -17.82
N ALA A 249 -3.88 -1.91 -17.97
CA ALA A 249 -3.83 -3.09 -17.11
C ALA A 249 -2.44 -3.74 -17.14
N TRP A 250 -1.91 -4.02 -18.34
CA TRP A 250 -0.58 -4.60 -18.50
C TRP A 250 0.54 -3.70 -18.00
N ALA A 251 0.48 -2.40 -18.28
CA ALA A 251 1.44 -1.43 -17.76
C ALA A 251 1.44 -1.40 -16.22
N THR A 252 0.26 -1.46 -15.60
CA THR A 252 0.11 -1.49 -14.14
C THR A 252 0.70 -2.76 -13.54
N ILE A 253 0.38 -3.93 -14.12
CA ILE A 253 0.93 -5.22 -13.70
C ILE A 253 2.46 -5.23 -13.80
N ALA A 254 3.00 -4.76 -14.93
CA ALA A 254 4.44 -4.72 -15.18
C ALA A 254 5.15 -3.77 -14.20
N TRP A 255 4.59 -2.58 -13.99
CA TRP A 255 5.17 -1.58 -13.09
C TRP A 255 5.19 -2.04 -11.63
N ILE A 256 4.08 -2.58 -11.13
CA ILE A 256 4.01 -3.12 -9.76
C ILE A 256 4.97 -4.31 -9.60
N SER A 257 5.07 -5.18 -10.61
CA SER A 257 6.03 -6.29 -10.60
C SER A 257 7.47 -5.79 -10.56
N ALA A 258 7.82 -4.81 -11.39
CA ALA A 258 9.16 -4.25 -11.47
C ALA A 258 9.57 -3.51 -10.18
N ASP A 259 8.67 -2.71 -9.61
CA ASP A 259 8.91 -2.04 -8.32
C ASP A 259 9.10 -3.09 -7.21
N THR A 260 8.28 -4.14 -7.20
CA THR A 260 8.38 -5.24 -6.23
C THR A 260 9.73 -5.92 -6.29
N LEU A 261 10.14 -6.37 -7.49
CA LEU A 261 11.43 -7.03 -7.72
C LEU A 261 12.63 -6.12 -7.42
N SER A 262 12.47 -4.80 -7.55
CA SER A 262 13.51 -3.81 -7.26
C SER A 262 13.61 -3.44 -5.76
N GLY A 263 12.90 -4.15 -4.88
CA GLY A 263 12.92 -3.89 -3.44
C GLY A 263 11.95 -2.79 -2.97
N GLN A 264 10.98 -2.45 -3.81
CA GLN A 264 9.87 -1.51 -3.57
C GLN A 264 10.31 -0.07 -3.26
N PRO A 265 11.17 0.54 -4.08
CA PRO A 265 11.61 1.91 -3.86
C PRO A 265 10.45 2.91 -3.89
N LEU A 266 9.37 2.64 -4.65
CA LEU A 266 8.23 3.55 -4.77
C LEU A 266 7.05 3.10 -3.92
N ALA A 267 6.68 1.82 -3.90
CA ALA A 267 5.50 1.37 -3.15
C ALA A 267 5.58 1.76 -1.66
N LYS A 268 6.76 1.69 -1.03
CA LYS A 268 6.97 2.04 0.39
C LYS A 268 6.62 3.50 0.72
N ILE A 269 6.82 4.42 -0.22
CA ILE A 269 6.73 5.87 -0.01
C ILE A 269 5.60 6.53 -0.81
N SER A 270 4.95 5.81 -1.72
CA SER A 270 3.83 6.32 -2.52
C SER A 270 2.59 6.56 -1.67
N LEU A 271 1.79 7.56 -2.04
CA LEU A 271 0.52 7.87 -1.36
C LEU A 271 -0.43 6.66 -1.31
N LEU A 272 -0.38 5.81 -2.34
CA LEU A 272 -1.27 4.66 -2.48
C LEU A 272 -1.00 3.56 -1.44
N SER A 273 0.22 3.48 -0.89
CA SER A 273 0.63 2.35 -0.04
C SER A 273 1.43 2.77 1.20
N SER A 274 1.58 4.07 1.48
CA SER A 274 2.38 4.54 2.61
C SER A 274 1.64 4.35 3.94
N GLY A 275 2.01 3.30 4.69
CA GLY A 275 1.55 3.05 6.06
C GLY A 275 2.62 3.30 7.14
N ILE A 276 3.67 4.07 6.80
CA ILE A 276 4.87 4.22 7.62
C ILE A 276 4.56 4.79 9.01
N LEU A 277 3.75 5.86 9.10
CA LEU A 277 3.42 6.50 10.39
C LEU A 277 2.64 5.58 11.32
N GLU A 278 1.73 4.80 10.76
CA GLU A 278 0.80 3.96 11.50
C GLU A 278 1.43 2.59 11.84
N GLY A 279 2.63 2.32 11.34
CA GLY A 279 3.33 1.05 11.52
C GLY A 279 2.57 -0.13 10.92
N MET A 280 1.61 0.11 10.01
CA MET A 280 0.77 -0.96 9.46
C MET A 280 1.57 -1.88 8.53
N ARG A 281 2.48 -1.31 7.73
CA ARG A 281 3.39 -2.06 6.85
C ARG A 281 4.55 -1.15 6.43
N TYR A 282 5.79 -1.54 6.76
CA TYR A 282 7.01 -0.81 6.37
C TYR A 282 7.60 -1.26 5.03
N TYR A 283 7.28 -2.48 4.60
CA TYR A 283 7.70 -3.09 3.33
C TYR A 283 6.67 -4.16 2.93
N GLY A 284 6.67 -4.55 1.66
CA GLY A 284 5.63 -5.40 1.08
C GLY A 284 4.55 -4.58 0.37
N ILE A 285 3.88 -5.23 -0.58
CA ILE A 285 2.78 -4.63 -1.33
C ILE A 285 1.62 -4.33 -0.34
N GLY A 286 1.25 -3.06 -0.20
CA GLY A 286 0.10 -2.59 0.57
C GLY A 286 -1.22 -3.17 0.05
N ASN A 287 -2.28 -3.15 0.87
CA ASN A 287 -3.55 -3.79 0.52
C ASN A 287 -4.28 -3.03 -0.62
N GLU A 288 -4.03 -1.74 -0.73
CA GLU A 288 -4.47 -0.85 -1.81
C GLU A 288 -3.86 -1.30 -3.15
N LEU A 289 -2.52 -1.32 -3.22
CA LEU A 289 -1.77 -1.75 -4.40
C LEU A 289 -2.04 -3.22 -4.74
N MET A 290 -2.20 -4.08 -3.73
CA MET A 290 -2.59 -5.47 -3.92
C MET A 290 -3.96 -5.59 -4.60
N GLY A 291 -4.97 -4.82 -4.15
CA GLY A 291 -6.29 -4.79 -4.77
C GLY A 291 -6.23 -4.36 -6.23
N VAL A 292 -5.46 -3.32 -6.54
CA VAL A 292 -5.18 -2.87 -7.91
C VAL A 292 -4.50 -3.97 -8.73
N PHE A 293 -3.44 -4.56 -8.19
CA PHE A 293 -2.62 -5.56 -8.89
C PHE A 293 -3.44 -6.79 -9.25
N ILE A 294 -4.23 -7.30 -8.30
CA ILE A 294 -5.13 -8.45 -8.52
C ILE A 294 -6.27 -8.06 -9.47
N GLY A 295 -6.90 -6.89 -9.30
CA GLY A 295 -8.01 -6.43 -10.14
C GLY A 295 -7.63 -6.36 -11.62
N PHE A 296 -6.49 -5.72 -11.94
CA PHE A 296 -6.00 -5.68 -13.32
C PHE A 296 -5.53 -7.03 -13.84
N THR A 297 -4.99 -7.89 -12.97
CA THR A 297 -4.62 -9.27 -13.35
C THR A 297 -5.84 -10.11 -13.70
N VAL A 298 -6.94 -10.00 -12.93
CA VAL A 298 -8.20 -10.68 -13.22
C VAL A 298 -8.78 -10.23 -14.55
N LEU A 299 -8.81 -8.91 -14.80
CA LEU A 299 -9.22 -8.38 -16.10
C LEU A 299 -8.36 -8.99 -17.21
N ALA A 300 -7.03 -8.92 -17.10
CA ALA A 300 -6.11 -9.44 -18.12
C ALA A 300 -6.24 -10.97 -18.33
N ALA A 301 -6.45 -11.74 -17.27
CA ALA A 301 -6.58 -13.20 -17.31
C ALA A 301 -7.89 -13.66 -17.97
N CYS A 302 -8.98 -12.92 -17.77
CA CYS A 302 -10.25 -13.15 -18.47
C CYS A 302 -10.19 -12.77 -19.95
N GLY A 303 -9.21 -11.97 -20.37
CA GLY A 303 -9.01 -11.58 -21.77
C GLY A 303 -8.80 -12.78 -22.69
N SER A 304 -9.67 -12.90 -23.70
CA SER A 304 -9.64 -13.95 -24.73
C SER A 304 -8.35 -13.96 -25.56
N ARG A 305 -7.70 -12.80 -25.70
CA ARG A 305 -6.48 -12.60 -26.51
C ARG A 305 -5.21 -13.22 -25.91
N LEU A 306 -5.17 -13.47 -24.60
CA LEU A 306 -4.00 -14.05 -23.94
C LEU A 306 -4.16 -15.57 -23.88
N PRO A 307 -3.24 -16.42 -24.37
CA PRO A 307 -3.39 -17.88 -24.26
C PRO A 307 -3.63 -18.33 -22.81
N LEU A 308 -4.43 -19.39 -22.59
CA LEU A 308 -4.77 -19.85 -21.23
C LEU A 308 -3.52 -20.18 -20.40
N ALA A 309 -2.48 -20.75 -21.02
CA ALA A 309 -1.20 -21.01 -20.36
C ALA A 309 -0.52 -19.72 -19.89
N ALA A 310 -0.55 -18.66 -20.71
CA ALA A 310 0.00 -17.36 -20.34
C ALA A 310 -0.84 -16.65 -19.26
N ALA A 311 -2.17 -16.76 -19.31
CA ALA A 311 -3.05 -16.27 -18.24
C ALA A 311 -2.80 -16.99 -16.91
N THR A 312 -2.58 -18.30 -16.97
CA THR A 312 -2.23 -19.11 -15.80
C THR A 312 -0.85 -18.74 -15.26
N GLY A 313 0.15 -18.59 -16.14
CA GLY A 313 1.48 -18.14 -15.78
C GLY A 313 1.46 -16.76 -15.11
N LEU A 314 0.67 -15.82 -15.64
CA LEU A 314 0.46 -14.50 -15.03
C LEU A 314 -0.18 -14.61 -13.64
N ALA A 315 -1.25 -15.40 -13.49
CA ALA A 315 -1.92 -15.61 -12.21
C ALA A 315 -0.97 -16.17 -11.15
N VAL A 316 -0.19 -17.18 -11.52
CA VAL A 316 0.83 -17.80 -10.65
C VAL A 316 1.91 -16.78 -10.31
N TRP A 317 2.42 -16.03 -11.29
CA TRP A 317 3.42 -15.00 -11.08
C TRP A 317 2.97 -13.95 -10.07
N VAL A 318 1.76 -13.41 -10.22
CA VAL A 318 1.19 -12.40 -9.32
C VAL A 318 0.99 -12.96 -7.92
N ALA A 319 0.46 -14.18 -7.80
CA ALA A 319 0.33 -14.85 -6.51
C ALA A 319 1.71 -15.02 -5.84
N LEU A 320 2.71 -15.56 -6.55
CA LEU A 320 4.05 -15.77 -6.01
C LEU A 320 4.74 -14.47 -5.60
N LEU A 321 4.59 -13.38 -6.35
CA LEU A 321 5.11 -12.07 -5.96
C LEU A 321 4.49 -11.58 -4.65
N LEU A 322 3.16 -11.71 -4.50
CA LEU A 322 2.45 -11.34 -3.28
C LEU A 322 2.83 -12.24 -2.09
N GLY A 323 3.08 -13.52 -2.33
CA GLY A 323 3.50 -14.50 -1.32
C GLY A 323 5.00 -14.49 -1.00
N SER A 324 5.81 -13.75 -1.76
CA SER A 324 7.27 -13.83 -1.68
C SER A 324 7.83 -13.27 -0.37
N PRO A 325 8.56 -14.06 0.45
CA PRO A 325 9.13 -13.59 1.71
C PRO A 325 10.16 -12.47 1.55
N TRP A 326 10.95 -12.55 0.47
CA TRP A 326 11.96 -11.56 0.10
C TRP A 326 11.38 -10.17 -0.11
N HIS A 327 10.18 -10.11 -0.68
CA HIS A 327 9.48 -8.88 -1.01
C HIS A 327 8.45 -8.46 0.06
N GLY A 328 8.42 -9.10 1.22
CA GLY A 328 7.43 -8.78 2.26
C GLY A 328 6.09 -9.46 2.02
N ALA A 329 6.08 -10.77 2.23
CA ALA A 329 4.95 -11.65 1.98
C ALA A 329 3.64 -11.12 2.58
N ASN A 330 2.64 -10.97 1.71
CA ASN A 330 1.27 -10.64 2.04
C ASN A 330 0.42 -11.91 1.90
N ALA A 331 0.28 -12.68 2.99
CA ALA A 331 -0.48 -13.94 2.99
C ALA A 331 -1.92 -13.74 2.50
N GLY A 332 -2.58 -12.69 3.01
CA GLY A 332 -3.94 -12.35 2.61
C GLY A 332 -4.01 -11.98 1.14
N GLY A 333 -2.99 -11.29 0.60
CA GLY A 333 -2.87 -11.00 -0.82
C GLY A 333 -2.64 -12.24 -1.69
N PHE A 334 -1.79 -13.16 -1.25
CA PHE A 334 -1.59 -14.45 -1.92
C PHE A 334 -2.91 -15.22 -2.03
N ILE A 335 -3.63 -15.38 -0.92
CA ILE A 335 -4.91 -16.10 -0.88
C ILE A 335 -5.94 -15.40 -1.76
N THR A 336 -6.06 -14.07 -1.68
CA THR A 336 -6.95 -13.28 -2.54
C THR A 336 -6.60 -13.47 -4.01
N ALA A 337 -5.32 -13.48 -4.38
CA ALA A 337 -4.88 -13.66 -5.76
C ALA A 337 -5.23 -15.06 -6.27
N VAL A 338 -5.03 -16.11 -5.46
CA VAL A 338 -5.42 -17.49 -5.79
C VAL A 338 -6.93 -17.60 -6.02
N VAL A 339 -7.74 -17.02 -5.13
CA VAL A 339 -9.21 -17.04 -5.27
C VAL A 339 -9.65 -16.25 -6.51
N ALA A 340 -9.20 -15.01 -6.65
CA ALA A 340 -9.63 -14.12 -7.72
C ALA A 340 -9.16 -14.62 -9.09
N CYS A 341 -7.87 -14.92 -9.25
CA CYS A 341 -7.32 -15.38 -10.53
C CYS A 341 -7.75 -16.82 -10.84
N GLY A 342 -7.86 -17.70 -9.84
CA GLY A 342 -8.40 -19.04 -10.02
C GLY A 342 -9.86 -19.01 -10.51
N ALA A 343 -10.68 -18.15 -9.91
CA ALA A 343 -12.05 -17.94 -10.38
C ALA A 343 -12.09 -17.35 -11.80
N ALA A 344 -11.18 -16.42 -12.14
CA ALA A 344 -11.09 -15.83 -13.48
C ALA A 344 -10.76 -16.90 -14.54
N LEU A 345 -9.77 -17.75 -14.28
CA LEU A 345 -9.38 -18.84 -15.18
C LEU A 345 -10.50 -19.88 -15.34
N ALA A 346 -11.26 -20.15 -14.28
CA ALA A 346 -12.39 -21.07 -14.34
C ALA A 346 -13.58 -20.46 -15.11
N CYS A 347 -13.91 -19.19 -14.88
CA CYS A 347 -14.94 -18.49 -15.65
C CYS A 347 -14.60 -18.45 -17.14
N ARG A 348 -13.32 -18.27 -17.48
CA ARG A 348 -12.84 -18.34 -18.85
C ARG A 348 -13.01 -19.72 -19.51
N LYS A 349 -12.98 -20.80 -18.73
CA LYS A 349 -13.31 -22.16 -19.20
C LYS A 349 -14.83 -22.41 -19.28
N GLY A 350 -15.67 -21.41 -19.00
CA GLY A 350 -17.11 -21.52 -18.96
C GLY A 350 -17.66 -22.10 -17.65
N TRP A 351 -16.83 -22.26 -16.61
CA TRP A 351 -17.27 -22.80 -15.33
C TRP A 351 -17.90 -21.71 -14.45
N ARG A 352 -18.98 -22.05 -13.76
CA ARG A 352 -19.62 -21.17 -12.78
C ARG A 352 -19.00 -21.40 -11.41
N ILE A 353 -18.45 -20.34 -10.81
CA ILE A 353 -17.83 -20.42 -9.48
C ILE A 353 -18.89 -20.15 -8.41
N GLY A 354 -19.33 -21.23 -7.77
CA GLY A 354 -20.14 -21.19 -6.56
C GLY A 354 -19.30 -21.04 -5.29
N PRO A 355 -19.96 -20.94 -4.12
CA PRO A 355 -19.29 -20.76 -2.82
C PRO A 355 -18.30 -21.89 -2.50
N TRP A 356 -18.64 -23.13 -2.84
CA TRP A 356 -17.76 -24.29 -2.59
C TRP A 356 -16.49 -24.27 -3.43
N ALA A 357 -16.58 -23.85 -4.70
CA ALA A 357 -15.40 -23.69 -5.56
C ALA A 357 -14.51 -22.55 -5.05
N ALA A 358 -15.10 -21.42 -4.64
CA ALA A 358 -14.37 -20.32 -4.03
C ALA A 358 -13.71 -20.74 -2.69
N ALA A 359 -14.40 -21.53 -1.87
CA ALA A 359 -13.86 -22.08 -0.64
C ALA A 359 -12.69 -23.05 -0.91
N ALA A 360 -12.81 -23.92 -1.91
CA ALA A 360 -11.72 -24.81 -2.32
C ALA A 360 -10.48 -24.03 -2.79
N LEU A 361 -10.67 -22.97 -3.58
CA LEU A 361 -9.58 -22.06 -3.97
C LEU A 361 -8.96 -21.36 -2.75
N ALA A 362 -9.78 -20.92 -1.79
CA ALA A 362 -9.30 -20.28 -0.57
C ALA A 362 -8.50 -21.26 0.30
N LEU A 363 -8.98 -22.50 0.46
CA LEU A 363 -8.27 -23.57 1.16
C LEU A 363 -6.94 -23.91 0.48
N GLY A 364 -6.93 -24.02 -0.86
CA GLY A 364 -5.71 -24.18 -1.63
C GLY A 364 -4.74 -23.00 -1.47
N GLY A 365 -5.25 -21.78 -1.43
CA GLY A 365 -4.49 -20.57 -1.14
C GLY A 365 -3.89 -20.58 0.27
N CYS A 366 -4.65 -20.99 1.29
CA CYS A 366 -4.16 -21.14 2.66
C CYS A 366 -3.06 -22.20 2.75
N ALA A 367 -3.25 -23.35 2.10
CA ALA A 367 -2.24 -24.41 2.03
C ALA A 367 -0.97 -23.91 1.32
N GLY A 368 -1.11 -23.21 0.19
CA GLY A 368 0.00 -22.60 -0.53
C GLY A 368 0.76 -21.57 0.31
N ALA A 369 0.05 -20.69 1.02
CA ALA A 369 0.66 -19.72 1.93
C ALA A 369 1.42 -20.41 3.08
N ALA A 370 0.86 -21.47 3.66
CA ALA A 370 1.52 -22.26 4.69
C ALA A 370 2.80 -22.94 4.16
N LEU A 371 2.75 -23.51 2.94
CA LEU A 371 3.93 -24.08 2.29
C LEU A 371 5.02 -23.05 2.05
N LEU A 372 4.66 -21.84 1.56
CA LEU A 372 5.62 -20.74 1.39
C LEU A 372 6.24 -20.30 2.72
N ALA A 373 5.44 -20.24 3.79
CA ALA A 373 5.93 -19.89 5.13
C ALA A 373 6.89 -20.96 5.70
N VAL A 374 6.60 -22.25 5.48
CA VAL A 374 7.50 -23.35 5.88
C VAL A 374 8.79 -23.32 5.06
N ALA A 375 8.70 -23.11 3.75
CA ALA A 375 9.87 -23.00 2.87
C ALA A 375 10.76 -21.83 3.31
N ASP A 376 10.18 -20.67 3.58
CA ASP A 376 10.89 -19.49 4.07
C ASP A 376 11.62 -19.75 5.40
N ALA A 377 10.93 -20.35 6.37
CA ALA A 377 11.51 -20.66 7.67
C ALA A 377 12.72 -21.61 7.56
N ARG A 378 12.66 -22.57 6.64
CA ARG A 378 13.77 -23.51 6.38
C ARG A 378 14.94 -22.86 5.63
N LEU A 379 14.66 -21.94 4.71
CA LEU A 379 15.69 -21.31 3.86
C LEU A 379 16.42 -20.16 4.57
N THR A 380 15.73 -19.40 5.42
CA THR A 380 16.30 -18.18 6.02
C THR A 380 16.72 -18.34 7.48
N GLY A 381 16.42 -19.48 8.10
CA GLY A 381 16.76 -19.77 9.50
C GLY A 381 16.08 -18.84 10.52
N ASN A 382 15.20 -17.94 10.07
CA ASN A 382 14.48 -16.97 10.89
C ASN A 382 13.00 -16.98 10.45
N PRO A 383 12.05 -17.32 11.33
CA PRO A 383 10.65 -17.34 10.93
C PRO A 383 10.19 -15.95 10.43
N SER A 384 9.55 -15.90 9.27
CA SER A 384 8.77 -14.73 8.86
C SER A 384 7.67 -14.42 9.87
N HIS A 385 7.07 -13.23 9.77
CA HIS A 385 5.89 -12.84 10.58
C HIS A 385 4.75 -13.89 10.55
N MET A 386 4.62 -14.66 9.46
CA MET A 386 3.70 -15.80 9.40
C MET A 386 4.14 -16.96 10.29
N GLY A 387 5.43 -17.31 10.29
CA GLY A 387 6.00 -18.34 11.17
C GLY A 387 5.94 -17.97 12.65
N SER A 388 6.14 -16.69 13.00
CA SER A 388 6.01 -16.23 14.39
C SER A 388 4.56 -16.23 14.88
N THR A 389 3.58 -15.95 14.01
CA THR A 389 2.15 -16.05 14.34
C THR A 389 1.73 -17.50 14.58
N LEU A 390 2.23 -18.44 13.77
CA LEU A 390 1.97 -19.87 13.95
C LEU A 390 2.61 -20.41 15.25
N ALA A 391 3.83 -19.97 15.56
CA ALA A 391 4.51 -20.31 16.82
C ALA A 391 3.82 -19.68 18.04
N ALA A 392 3.26 -18.48 17.91
CA ALA A 392 2.48 -17.82 18.96
C ALA A 392 1.14 -18.54 19.20
N ALA A 393 0.42 -18.95 18.15
CA ALA A 393 -0.84 -19.68 18.29
C ALA A 393 -0.68 -21.02 19.04
N HIS A 394 0.44 -21.73 18.81
CA HIS A 394 0.76 -22.96 19.53
C HIS A 394 1.07 -22.72 21.02
N ARG A 395 1.46 -21.50 21.42
CA ARG A 395 1.91 -21.18 22.78
C ARG A 395 0.88 -20.42 23.63
N PHE A 396 0.01 -19.62 23.00
CA PHE A 396 -0.99 -18.78 23.68
C PHE A 396 -2.43 -19.30 23.58
N GLY A 397 -2.64 -20.44 22.91
CA GLY A 397 -3.93 -21.12 22.86
C GLY A 397 -5.00 -20.45 21.98
N HIS A 398 -6.23 -20.94 22.07
CA HIS A 398 -7.37 -20.53 21.25
C HIS A 398 -7.79 -19.06 21.46
N GLU A 399 -7.59 -18.51 22.66
CA GLU A 399 -7.91 -17.11 23.00
C GLU A 399 -7.12 -16.13 22.12
N HIS A 400 -5.85 -16.43 21.83
CA HIS A 400 -5.02 -15.58 20.98
C HIS A 400 -5.52 -15.55 19.52
N VAL A 401 -6.00 -16.69 19.02
CA VAL A 401 -6.60 -16.78 17.68
C VAL A 401 -7.89 -15.97 17.61
N VAL A 402 -8.75 -16.07 18.62
CA VAL A 402 -9.97 -15.27 18.72
C VAL A 402 -9.64 -13.78 18.80
N ALA A 403 -8.61 -13.38 19.56
CA ALA A 403 -8.15 -12.00 19.64
C ALA A 403 -7.66 -11.46 18.28
N ILE A 404 -6.95 -12.27 17.49
CA ILE A 404 -6.52 -11.88 16.13
C ILE A 404 -7.73 -11.72 15.21
N LEU A 405 -8.66 -12.68 15.21
CA LEU A 405 -9.85 -12.65 14.35
C LEU A 405 -10.74 -11.44 14.70
N THR A 406 -11.01 -11.22 15.99
CA THR A 406 -11.79 -10.06 16.46
C THR A 406 -11.12 -8.73 16.09
N ARG A 407 -9.80 -8.61 16.23
CA ARG A 407 -9.07 -7.40 15.78
C ARG A 407 -9.23 -7.17 14.27
N LYS A 408 -9.13 -8.21 13.45
CA LYS A 408 -9.31 -8.10 11.99
C LYS A 408 -10.75 -7.69 11.61
N LEU A 409 -11.74 -8.29 12.27
CA LEU A 409 -13.15 -7.93 12.06
C LEU A 409 -13.45 -6.48 12.47
N GLN A 410 -12.94 -6.05 13.64
CA GLN A 410 -13.08 -4.67 14.11
C GLN A 410 -12.44 -3.67 13.14
N MET A 411 -11.27 -3.99 12.58
CA MET A 411 -10.61 -3.13 11.59
C MET A 411 -11.45 -2.99 10.31
N ASN A 412 -11.91 -4.10 9.73
CA ASN A 412 -12.75 -4.08 8.54
C ASN A 412 -14.09 -3.36 8.81
N ALA A 413 -14.72 -3.60 9.96
CA ALA A 413 -15.95 -2.89 10.35
C ALA A 413 -15.72 -1.38 10.47
N ARG A 414 -14.62 -0.94 11.10
CA ARG A 414 -14.27 0.48 11.21
C ARG A 414 -14.06 1.14 9.86
N ILE A 415 -13.47 0.43 8.90
CA ILE A 415 -13.25 0.92 7.53
C ILE A 415 -14.58 1.00 6.78
N LEU A 416 -15.41 -0.04 6.82
CA LEU A 416 -16.70 -0.08 6.13
C LEU A 416 -17.70 0.94 6.67
N LEU A 417 -17.65 1.20 7.98
CA LEU A 417 -18.49 2.20 8.65
C LEU A 417 -17.87 3.61 8.63
N ASN A 418 -16.72 3.79 7.99
CA ASN A 418 -16.13 5.11 7.81
C ASN A 418 -17.09 5.98 6.96
N PRO A 419 -17.44 7.21 7.37
CA PRO A 419 -18.35 8.07 6.63
C PRO A 419 -17.97 8.24 5.15
N TRP A 420 -16.67 8.37 4.84
CA TRP A 420 -16.21 8.50 3.47
C TRP A 420 -16.46 7.24 2.63
N MET A 421 -16.28 6.05 3.23
CA MET A 421 -16.56 4.78 2.58
C MET A 421 -18.06 4.60 2.37
N LEU A 422 -18.87 4.90 3.39
CA LEU A 422 -20.33 4.84 3.29
C LEU A 422 -20.88 5.81 2.25
N THR A 423 -20.34 7.04 2.18
CA THR A 423 -20.70 8.00 1.14
C THR A 423 -20.30 7.48 -0.24
N ALA A 424 -19.10 6.93 -0.41
CA ALA A 424 -18.68 6.36 -1.70
C ALA A 424 -19.60 5.19 -2.14
N ILE A 425 -19.89 4.25 -1.24
CA ILE A 425 -20.82 3.14 -1.48
C ILE A 425 -22.22 3.68 -1.79
N GLY A 426 -22.70 4.66 -1.03
CA GLY A 426 -24.01 5.30 -1.23
C GLY A 426 -24.12 6.00 -2.57
N CYS A 427 -23.09 6.74 -3.00
CA CYS A 427 -23.05 7.39 -4.32
C CYS A 427 -23.03 6.37 -5.45
N ILE A 428 -22.20 5.31 -5.35
CA ILE A 428 -22.18 4.23 -6.34
C ILE A 428 -23.55 3.54 -6.39
N GLY A 429 -24.12 3.20 -5.22
CA GLY A 429 -25.45 2.61 -5.11
C GLY A 429 -26.53 3.49 -5.73
N ALA A 430 -26.51 4.80 -5.48
CA ALA A 430 -27.45 5.74 -6.06
C ALA A 430 -27.36 5.77 -7.59
N VAL A 431 -26.15 5.72 -8.16
CA VAL A 431 -25.95 5.62 -9.61
C VAL A 431 -26.47 4.28 -10.14
N VAL A 432 -26.19 3.19 -9.43
CA VAL A 432 -26.56 1.83 -9.84
C VAL A 432 -28.07 1.61 -9.84
N PHE A 433 -28.75 2.07 -8.80
CA PHE A 433 -30.17 1.87 -8.59
C PHE A 433 -31.05 3.01 -9.12
N ALA A 434 -30.48 4.02 -9.78
CA ALA A 434 -31.24 5.11 -10.40
C ALA A 434 -32.18 4.57 -11.50
N PRO A 435 -33.51 4.49 -11.26
CA PRO A 435 -34.44 3.81 -12.17
C PRO A 435 -34.54 4.51 -13.53
N ARG A 436 -34.32 5.83 -13.53
CA ARG A 436 -34.38 6.69 -14.71
C ARG A 436 -33.25 6.45 -15.72
N TRP A 437 -32.20 5.72 -15.34
CA TRP A 437 -31.00 5.57 -16.18
C TRP A 437 -30.92 4.22 -16.89
N GLY A 438 -31.82 3.27 -16.58
CA GLY A 438 -31.88 1.96 -17.24
C GLY A 438 -30.54 1.20 -17.17
N LEU A 439 -29.78 1.38 -16.08
CA LEU A 439 -28.40 0.89 -15.99
C LEU A 439 -28.30 -0.63 -16.18
N ALA A 440 -29.27 -1.39 -15.67
CA ALA A 440 -29.30 -2.84 -15.84
C ALA A 440 -29.32 -3.27 -17.32
N ALA A 441 -30.07 -2.57 -18.18
CA ALA A 441 -30.09 -2.83 -19.62
C ALA A 441 -28.75 -2.47 -20.27
N ARG A 442 -28.17 -1.32 -19.88
CA ARG A 442 -26.86 -0.84 -20.37
C ARG A 442 -25.71 -1.76 -19.97
N VAL A 443 -25.71 -2.25 -18.74
CA VAL A 443 -24.71 -3.21 -18.24
C VAL A 443 -24.82 -4.53 -19.01
N ARG A 444 -26.05 -4.96 -19.35
CA ARG A 444 -26.27 -6.16 -20.16
C ARG A 444 -25.71 -5.98 -21.58
N GLU A 445 -25.97 -4.84 -22.22
CA GLU A 445 -25.43 -4.50 -23.55
C GLU A 445 -23.89 -4.56 -23.56
N ILE A 446 -23.23 -3.97 -22.55
CA ILE A 446 -21.77 -4.06 -22.41
C ILE A 446 -21.33 -5.50 -22.18
N ALA A 447 -22.03 -6.24 -21.31
CA ALA A 447 -21.65 -7.60 -20.97
C ALA A 447 -21.71 -8.53 -22.17
N GLU A 448 -22.65 -8.30 -23.09
CA GLU A 448 -22.78 -8.99 -24.38
C GLU A 448 -21.67 -8.58 -25.36
N ARG A 449 -21.33 -7.29 -25.43
CA ARG A 449 -20.29 -6.76 -26.33
C ARG A 449 -18.87 -7.08 -25.86
N TYR A 450 -18.65 -7.15 -24.55
CA TYR A 450 -17.36 -7.37 -23.89
C TYR A 450 -17.44 -8.55 -22.91
N PRO A 451 -17.54 -9.79 -23.43
CA PRO A 451 -17.68 -10.99 -22.60
C PRO A 451 -16.48 -11.20 -21.65
N ASP A 452 -15.29 -10.78 -22.05
CA ASP A 452 -14.08 -10.87 -21.21
C ASP A 452 -14.20 -10.02 -19.94
N TRP A 453 -14.83 -8.84 -20.03
CA TRP A 453 -15.06 -7.96 -18.88
C TRP A 453 -16.18 -8.49 -17.97
N SER A 454 -17.25 -9.03 -18.55
CA SER A 454 -18.36 -9.60 -17.76
C SER A 454 -17.97 -10.91 -17.08
N ALA A 455 -17.14 -11.74 -17.72
CA ALA A 455 -16.57 -12.96 -17.14
C ALA A 455 -15.67 -12.69 -15.93
N ALA A 456 -15.11 -11.49 -15.80
CA ALA A 456 -14.34 -11.09 -14.63
C ALA A 456 -15.21 -10.86 -13.38
N LEU A 457 -16.51 -10.57 -13.51
CA LEU A 457 -17.34 -10.16 -12.37
C LEU A 457 -17.38 -11.21 -11.23
N PRO A 458 -17.64 -12.51 -11.46
CA PRO A 458 -17.61 -13.51 -10.39
C PRO A 458 -16.23 -13.60 -9.70
N ALA A 459 -15.15 -13.49 -10.48
CA ALA A 459 -13.78 -13.48 -9.97
C ALA A 459 -13.50 -12.25 -9.10
N ILE A 460 -14.01 -11.09 -9.49
CA ILE A 460 -13.93 -9.83 -8.75
C ILE A 460 -14.70 -9.92 -7.43
N LEU A 461 -15.91 -10.51 -7.43
CA LEU A 461 -16.73 -10.67 -6.23
C LEU A 461 -16.12 -11.66 -5.24
N TRP A 462 -15.72 -12.85 -5.70
CA TRP A 462 -15.07 -13.84 -4.84
C TRP A 462 -13.69 -13.37 -4.35
N GLY A 463 -12.94 -12.68 -5.21
CA GLY A 463 -11.69 -12.02 -4.83
C GLY A 463 -11.90 -10.94 -3.78
N GLY A 464 -12.90 -10.07 -3.94
CA GLY A 464 -13.26 -9.06 -2.94
C GLY A 464 -13.67 -9.67 -1.59
N LEU A 465 -14.43 -10.77 -1.61
CA LEU A 465 -14.79 -11.50 -0.39
C LEU A 465 -13.54 -12.12 0.27
N ALA A 466 -12.67 -12.76 -0.50
CA ALA A 466 -11.40 -13.27 0.02
C ALA A 466 -10.53 -12.14 0.61
N ALA A 467 -10.50 -10.97 -0.04
CA ALA A 467 -9.80 -9.81 0.48
C ALA A 467 -10.32 -9.41 1.86
N LEU A 468 -11.65 -9.28 2.01
CA LEU A 468 -12.32 -8.96 3.28
C LEU A 468 -12.02 -9.97 4.40
N LEU A 469 -12.00 -11.27 4.08
CA LEU A 469 -11.82 -12.33 5.07
C LEU A 469 -10.37 -12.49 5.53
N PHE A 470 -9.41 -12.41 4.62
CA PHE A 470 -8.02 -12.80 4.91
C PHE A 470 -7.10 -11.61 5.24
N ASN A 471 -7.49 -10.37 4.92
CA ASN A 471 -6.63 -9.19 5.08
C ASN A 471 -7.08 -8.26 6.23
N ASP A 472 -6.10 -7.65 6.90
CA ASP A 472 -6.32 -6.72 8.02
C ASP A 472 -7.12 -5.48 7.59
N SER A 473 -6.87 -4.94 6.38
CA SER A 473 -7.67 -3.88 5.73
C SER A 473 -8.31 -4.39 4.43
N GLY A 474 -8.94 -5.57 4.51
CA GLY A 474 -9.55 -6.25 3.37
C GLY A 474 -10.61 -5.45 2.64
N ALA A 475 -11.36 -4.59 3.34
CA ALA A 475 -12.33 -3.69 2.73
C ALA A 475 -11.68 -2.73 1.73
N ILE A 476 -10.51 -2.17 2.04
CA ILE A 476 -9.79 -1.27 1.13
C ILE A 476 -9.32 -2.03 -0.10
N ALA A 477 -8.71 -3.20 0.10
CA ALA A 477 -8.30 -4.07 -0.99
C ALA A 477 -9.46 -4.43 -1.93
N ALA A 478 -10.60 -4.82 -1.36
CA ALA A 478 -11.80 -5.12 -2.12
C ALA A 478 -12.29 -3.90 -2.91
N SER A 479 -12.27 -2.69 -2.33
CA SER A 479 -12.66 -1.46 -3.01
C SER A 479 -11.80 -1.17 -4.25
N PHE A 480 -10.47 -1.32 -4.17
CA PHE A 480 -9.60 -1.10 -5.34
C PHE A 480 -9.76 -2.20 -6.39
N LEU A 481 -9.92 -3.45 -5.96
CA LEU A 481 -10.15 -4.59 -6.84
C LEU A 481 -11.47 -4.43 -7.63
N VAL A 482 -12.57 -4.09 -6.94
CA VAL A 482 -13.88 -3.81 -7.56
C VAL A 482 -13.82 -2.51 -8.38
N GLY A 483 -13.11 -1.50 -7.89
CA GLY A 483 -12.91 -0.21 -8.57
C GLY A 483 -12.26 -0.38 -9.94
N ALA A 484 -11.25 -1.25 -10.08
CA ALA A 484 -10.64 -1.56 -11.37
C ALA A 484 -11.69 -2.09 -12.39
N TRP A 485 -12.58 -2.99 -11.94
CA TRP A 485 -13.65 -3.53 -12.79
C TRP A 485 -14.71 -2.47 -13.14
N LEU A 486 -15.13 -1.65 -12.16
CA LEU A 486 -16.15 -0.60 -12.34
C LEU A 486 -15.68 0.51 -13.28
N VAL A 487 -14.47 1.05 -13.09
CA VAL A 487 -13.93 2.12 -13.94
C VAL A 487 -13.74 1.61 -15.37
N THR A 488 -13.27 0.37 -15.54
CA THR A 488 -13.18 -0.28 -16.86
C THR A 488 -14.56 -0.39 -17.52
N GLY A 489 -15.57 -0.85 -16.78
CA GLY A 489 -16.94 -0.98 -17.29
C GLY A 489 -17.55 0.36 -17.68
N GLY A 490 -17.36 1.39 -16.86
CA GLY A 490 -17.78 2.76 -17.16
C GLY A 490 -17.09 3.31 -18.41
N PHE A 491 -15.78 3.06 -18.56
CA PHE A 491 -15.05 3.45 -19.76
C PHE A 491 -15.58 2.73 -21.02
N LEU A 492 -15.77 1.41 -20.94
CA LEU A 492 -16.31 0.62 -22.06
C LEU A 492 -17.72 1.07 -22.44
N PHE A 493 -18.57 1.42 -21.46
CA PHE A 493 -19.87 2.04 -21.71
C PHE A 493 -19.74 3.29 -22.57
N VAL A 494 -18.92 4.25 -22.13
CA VAL A 494 -18.85 5.56 -22.77
C VAL A 494 -18.28 5.46 -24.18
N THR A 495 -17.34 4.55 -24.41
CA THR A 495 -16.65 4.38 -25.69
C THR A 495 -17.43 3.56 -26.72
N GLN A 496 -18.41 2.75 -26.29
CA GLN A 496 -19.23 1.94 -27.20
C GLN A 496 -19.98 2.79 -28.23
N HIS A 497 -20.43 3.98 -27.82
CA HIS A 497 -21.13 4.96 -28.66
C HIS A 497 -20.20 5.81 -29.54
N LEU A 498 -18.89 5.83 -29.22
CA LEU A 498 -17.89 6.56 -30.01
C LEU A 498 -17.42 5.76 -31.23
N THR A 499 -17.56 4.44 -31.18
CA THR A 499 -17.08 3.51 -32.23
C THR A 499 -18.17 3.06 -33.20
N SER A 500 -19.45 3.12 -32.81
CA SER A 500 -20.59 2.60 -33.57
C SER A 500 -21.02 3.44 -34.79
N SER A 501 -20.30 4.51 -35.13
CA SER A 501 -20.69 5.45 -36.18
C SER A 501 -19.82 5.42 -37.44
N HIS A 502 -19.00 4.37 -37.63
CA HIS A 502 -18.32 4.12 -38.91
C HIS A 502 -19.13 3.21 -39.85
N THR A 503 -20.37 2.89 -39.49
CA THR A 503 -21.31 2.13 -40.32
C THR A 503 -22.66 2.84 -40.33
N SER A 504 -22.75 3.91 -41.09
CA SER A 504 -24.01 4.37 -41.68
C SER A 504 -23.68 4.73 -43.13
N PRO A 505 -24.27 4.03 -44.11
CA PRO A 505 -23.99 4.22 -45.53
C PRO A 505 -24.35 5.62 -46.02
#